data_AF-A0A6L4Y8C7-F1
#
_entry.id   AF-A0A6L4Y8C7-F1
#
_cell.length_a   1.000
_cell.length_b   1.000
_cell.length_c   1.000
_cell.angle_alpha   90.00
_cell.angle_beta   90.00
_cell.angle_gamma   90.00
#
_symmetry.space_group_name_H-M   'P 1'
#
loop_
_entity.id
_entity.type
_entity.pdbx_description
1 polymer ?
#
loop_
_entity_poly.entity_id
_entity_poly.type
_entity_poly.pdbx_seq_one_letter_code
_entity_poly.pdbx_strand_id
1 'polypeptide(L)'
;MKNYMWWTKYIFLIFVILGFLAFGINLLISSYYMKNAHEFVMLFFSSSFIILICISLVVGVISRMIYKTRRERAKDISYLNENR
;
A
#
# COMPACT_ATOMS: atom_id res chain seq x y z
N MET A 1 -19.60 14.00 11.18
CA MET A 1 -18.12 14.22 11.15
C MET A 1 -17.33 12.92 10.97
N LYS A 2 -17.78 11.95 10.15
CA LYS A 2 -17.09 10.65 9.94
C LYS A 2 -16.21 10.61 8.66
N ASN A 3 -16.37 11.59 7.76
CA ASN A 3 -15.64 11.61 6.49
C ASN A 3 -14.15 11.97 6.63
N TYR A 4 -13.78 12.80 7.60
CA TYR A 4 -12.38 13.21 7.80
C TYR A 4 -11.46 12.05 8.19
N MET A 5 -11.88 11.18 9.12
CA MET A 5 -11.10 10.00 9.52
C MET A 5 -10.84 9.03 8.36
N TRP A 6 -11.71 9.03 7.34
CA TRP A 6 -11.52 8.20 6.15
C TRP A 6 -10.46 8.81 5.23
N TRP A 7 -10.51 10.12 4.99
CA TRP A 7 -9.54 10.83 4.16
C TRP A 7 -8.13 10.86 4.79
N THR A 8 -8.02 11.05 6.10
CA THR A 8 -6.74 11.02 6.82
C THR A 8 -6.02 9.67 6.71
N LYS A 9 -6.76 8.56 6.62
CA LYS A 9 -6.13 7.25 6.39
C LYS A 9 -5.47 7.16 5.02
N TYR A 10 -6.08 7.72 3.98
CA TYR A 10 -5.49 7.73 2.64
C TYR A 10 -4.27 8.64 2.55
N ILE A 11 -4.32 9.83 3.16
CA ILE A 11 -3.19 10.76 3.13
C ILE A 11 -1.97 10.19 3.86
N PHE A 12 -2.18 9.61 5.04
CA PHE A 12 -1.12 8.98 5.82
C PHE A 12 -0.51 7.80 5.06
N LEU A 13 -1.35 6.99 4.40
CA LEU A 13 -0.88 5.84 3.66
C LEU A 13 -0.08 6.23 2.41
N ILE A 14 -0.51 7.24 1.65
CA ILE A 14 0.26 7.78 0.52
C ILE A 14 1.64 8.25 1.01
N PHE A 15 1.69 8.93 2.15
CA PHE A 15 2.93 9.43 2.72
C PHE A 15 3.88 8.29 3.12
N VAL A 16 3.33 7.26 3.78
CA VAL A 16 4.08 6.05 4.14
C VAL A 16 4.60 5.35 2.87
N ILE A 17 3.78 5.17 1.84
CA ILE A 17 4.20 4.53 0.58
C ILE A 17 5.33 5.31 -0.07
N LEU A 18 5.23 6.63 -0.19
CA LEU A 18 6.28 7.46 -0.78
C LEU A 18 7.59 7.35 0.00
N GLY A 19 7.53 7.47 1.33
CA GLY A 19 8.71 7.39 2.18
C GLY A 19 9.40 6.02 2.11
N PHE A 20 8.61 4.95 2.15
CA PHE A 20 9.12 3.59 2.12
C PHE A 20 9.66 3.20 0.72
N LEU A 21 9.06 3.73 -0.35
CA LEU A 21 9.53 3.54 -1.72
C LEU A 21 10.86 4.26 -1.96
N ALA A 22 10.97 5.52 -1.54
CA ALA A 22 12.21 6.29 -1.63
C ALA A 22 13.33 5.63 -0.81
N PHE A 23 13.01 5.13 0.39
CA PHE A 23 13.95 4.38 1.22
C PHE A 23 14.42 3.09 0.55
N GLY A 24 13.50 2.32 -0.04
CA GLY A 24 13.85 1.12 -0.81
C GLY A 24 14.79 1.41 -1.98
N ILE A 25 14.49 2.43 -2.79
CA ILE A 25 15.35 2.83 -3.92
C ILE A 25 16.73 3.29 -3.42
N ASN A 26 16.79 4.06 -2.33
CA ASN A 26 18.05 4.52 -1.76
C ASN A 26 18.90 3.35 -1.23
N LEU A 27 18.25 2.33 -0.66
CA LEU A 27 18.93 1.11 -0.20
C LEU A 27 19.44 0.27 -1.38
N LEU A 28 18.67 0.22 -2.46
CA LEU A 28 19.08 -0.42 -3.71
C LEU A 28 20.32 0.29 -4.30
N ILE A 29 20.30 1.62 -4.38
CA ILE A 29 21.45 2.38 -4.86
C ILE A 29 22.68 2.13 -3.99
N SER A 30 22.52 2.07 -2.66
CA SER A 30 23.62 1.77 -1.74
C SER A 30 24.19 0.36 -1.95
N SER A 31 23.37 -0.61 -2.34
CA SER A 31 23.86 -1.97 -2.64
C SER A 31 24.81 -1.96 -3.84
N TYR A 32 24.52 -1.17 -4.87
CA TYR A 32 25.35 -1.09 -6.08
C TYR A 32 26.71 -0.43 -5.85
N TYR A 33 26.87 0.38 -4.80
CA TYR A 33 28.16 0.98 -4.45
C TYR A 33 29.05 0.07 -3.59
N MET A 34 28.53 -1.04 -3.08
CA MET A 34 29.31 -1.97 -2.25
C MET A 34 30.17 -2.90 -3.11
N LYS A 35 31.50 -2.87 -2.89
CA LYS A 35 32.48 -3.73 -3.59
C LYS A 35 32.48 -5.20 -3.12
N ASN A 36 31.86 -5.51 -1.98
CA ASN A 36 31.83 -6.86 -1.42
C ASN A 36 30.56 -7.60 -1.85
N ALA A 37 30.72 -8.78 -2.46
CA ALA A 37 29.61 -9.58 -2.98
C ALA A 37 28.56 -9.94 -1.91
N HIS A 38 28.99 -10.11 -0.66
CA HIS A 38 28.10 -10.47 0.46
C HIS A 38 27.17 -9.33 0.87
N GLU A 39 27.70 -8.10 0.93
CA GLU A 39 26.93 -6.91 1.29
C GLU A 39 25.96 -6.53 0.18
N PHE A 40 26.36 -6.70 -1.09
CA PHE A 40 25.48 -6.51 -2.24
C PHE A 40 24.21 -7.35 -2.15
N VAL A 41 24.33 -8.66 -1.92
CA VAL A 41 23.18 -9.58 -1.84
C VAL A 41 22.30 -9.22 -0.64
N MET A 42 22.89 -8.90 0.51
CA MET A 42 22.14 -8.54 1.72
C MET A 42 21.31 -7.27 1.53
N LEU A 43 21.90 -6.22 0.95
CA LEU A 43 21.22 -4.95 0.66
C LEU A 43 20.19 -5.09 -0.46
N PHE A 44 20.49 -5.83 -1.53
CA PHE A 44 19.57 -6.09 -2.64
C PHE A 44 18.31 -6.85 -2.16
N PHE A 45 18.51 -7.86 -1.33
CA PHE A 45 17.42 -8.67 -0.79
C PHE A 45 16.56 -7.86 0.20
N SER A 46 17.21 -7.08 1.07
CA SER A 46 16.52 -6.16 1.99
C SER A 46 15.68 -5.11 1.24
N SER A 47 16.26 -4.48 0.22
CA SER A 47 15.56 -3.52 -0.65
C SER A 47 14.35 -4.15 -1.34
N SER A 48 14.48 -5.39 -1.82
CA SER A 48 13.38 -6.12 -2.46
C SER A 48 12.22 -6.35 -1.50
N PHE A 49 12.49 -6.69 -0.23
CA PHE A 49 11.43 -6.79 0.78
C PHE A 49 10.77 -5.44 1.09
N ILE A 50 11.54 -4.36 1.17
CA ILE A 50 11.00 -3.01 1.40
C ILE A 50 10.04 -2.63 0.28
N ILE A 51 10.40 -2.92 -0.98
CA ILE A 51 9.55 -2.71 -2.15
C ILE A 51 8.29 -3.60 -2.07
N LEU A 52 8.41 -4.88 -1.67
CA LEU A 52 7.27 -5.77 -1.48
C LEU A 52 6.31 -5.28 -0.38
N ILE A 53 6.84 -4.74 0.72
CA ILE A 53 6.04 -4.12 1.79
C ILE A 53 5.28 -2.90 1.25
N CYS A 54 5.93 -2.04 0.45
CA CYS A 54 5.26 -0.91 -0.22
C CYS A 54 4.06 -1.39 -1.06
N ILE A 55 4.27 -2.41 -1.90
CA ILE A 55 3.23 -2.97 -2.76
C ILE A 55 2.11 -3.56 -1.92
N SER A 56 2.43 -4.32 -0.87
CA SER A 56 1.43 -4.92 0.04
C SER A 56 0.56 -3.86 0.72
N LEU A 57 1.15 -2.73 1.15
CA LEU A 57 0.42 -1.59 1.70
C LEU A 57 -0.57 -0.99 0.68
N VAL A 58 -0.15 -0.82 -0.57
CA VAL A 58 -1.01 -0.36 -1.67
C VAL A 58 -2.17 -1.34 -1.89
N VAL A 59 -1.87 -2.63 -2.00
CA VAL A 59 -2.88 -3.70 -2.22
C VAL A 59 -3.87 -3.77 -1.07
N GLY A 60 -3.41 -3.63 0.17
CA GLY A 60 -4.27 -3.60 1.36
C GLY A 60 -5.29 -2.46 1.31
N VAL A 61 -4.89 -1.30 0.79
CA VAL A 61 -5.79 -0.15 0.66
C VAL A 61 -6.74 -0.25 -0.52
N ILE A 62 -6.28 -0.75 -1.66
CA ILE A 62 -7.15 -1.06 -2.80
C ILE A 62 -8.21 -2.09 -2.37
N SER A 63 -7.80 -3.15 -1.67
CA SER A 63 -8.69 -4.18 -1.15
C SER A 63 -9.75 -3.56 -0.25
N ARG A 64 -9.35 -2.72 0.72
CA ARG A 64 -10.28 -2.06 1.63
C ARG A 64 -11.26 -1.13 0.91
N MET A 65 -10.82 -0.46 -0.15
CA MET A 65 -11.69 0.38 -1.00
C MET A 65 -12.75 -0.49 -1.71
N ILE A 66 -12.34 -1.60 -2.32
CA ILE A 66 -13.24 -2.52 -3.04
C ILE A 66 -14.28 -3.14 -2.10
N TYR A 67 -13.87 -3.59 -0.90
CA TYR A 67 -14.81 -4.15 0.08
C TYR A 67 -15.88 -3.15 0.50
N LYS A 68 -15.51 -1.86 0.64
CA LYS A 68 -16.48 -0.81 0.99
C LYS A 68 -17.48 -0.58 -0.15
N THR A 69 -17.00 -0.43 -1.39
CA THR A 69 -17.88 -0.22 -2.56
C THR A 69 -18.84 -1.39 -2.78
N ARG A 70 -18.41 -2.64 -2.53
CA ARG A 70 -19.28 -3.81 -2.65
C ARG A 70 -20.41 -3.83 -1.60
N ARG A 71 -20.15 -3.38 -0.37
CA ARG A 71 -21.18 -3.29 0.68
C ARG A 71 -22.27 -2.26 0.36
N GLU A 72 -21.89 -1.12 -0.19
CA GLU A 72 -22.83 -0.07 -0.59
C GLU A 72 -23.74 -0.57 -1.73
N ARG A 73 -23.17 -1.21 -2.76
CA ARG A 73 -23.95 -1.81 -3.86
C ARG A 73 -24.89 -2.93 -3.42
N ALA A 74 -24.46 -3.78 -2.49
CA ALA A 74 -25.31 -4.88 -2.00
C ALA A 74 -26.56 -4.37 -1.27
N LYS A 75 -26.44 -3.26 -0.52
CA LYS A 75 -27.58 -2.61 0.13
C LYS A 75 -28.55 -2.02 -0.88
N ASP A 76 -28.03 -1.30 -1.88
CA ASP A 76 -28.87 -0.68 -2.92
C ASP A 76 -29.75 -1.70 -3.66
N ILE A 77 -29.18 -2.84 -4.03
CA ILE A 77 -29.91 -3.94 -4.68
C ILE A 77 -30.99 -4.54 -3.77
N SER A 78 -30.76 -4.60 -2.45
CA SER A 78 -31.76 -5.11 -1.50
C SER A 78 -32.92 -4.13 -1.31
N TYR A 79 -32.67 -2.82 -1.29
CA TYR A 79 -33.73 -1.80 -1.26
C TYR A 79 -34.62 -1.82 -2.51
N LEU A 80 -34.04 -2.05 -3.70
CA LEU A 80 -34.81 -2.16 -4.93
C LEU A 80 -35.68 -3.42 -4.99
N ASN A 81 -35.27 -4.51 -4.32
CA ASN A 81 -36.02 -5.76 -4.31
C ASN A 81 -37.16 -5.77 -3.28
N GLU A 82 -37.01 -5.05 -2.16
CA GLU A 82 -38.04 -4.97 -1.10
C GLU A 82 -39.18 -4.00 -1.45
N ASN A 83 -38.93 -3.02 -2.32
CA ASN A 83 -39.91 -2.02 -2.75
C ASN A 83 -40.60 -2.36 -4.09
N ARG A 84 -40.61 -3.65 -4.47
CA ARG A 84 -41.08 -4.20 -5.75
C ARG A 84 -42.21 -5.20 -5.56
#